data_AF-A0A5K1EIV0-F1
#
_entry.id   AF-A0A5K1EIV0-F1
#
_cell.length_a   1.000
_cell.length_b   1.000
_cell.length_c   1.000
_cell.angle_alpha   90.00
_cell.angle_beta   90.00
_cell.angle_gamma   90.00
#
_symmetry.space_group_name_H-M   'P 1'
#
loop_
_entity.id
_entity.type
_entity.pdbx_description
1 polymer ?
#
loop_
_entity_poly.entity_id
_entity_poly.type
_entity_poly.pdbx_seq_one_letter_code
_entity_poly.pdbx_strand_id
1 'polypeptide(L)'
;IFASMKGALMAESDEKRKALVVSTLVGLGSMEGALDKRSKGGRFFGGESIGFLDLALGSLVGWLRVMGKACGMNFLDPDRTPRLAGWAESFCETDPIKDVFPDTHKLVEFSKTLQAAMEAASAAAAATATPATASTS
;
A
#
# COMPACT_ATOMS: atom_id res chain seq x y z
N ILE A 1 -4.60 -3.69 -6.06
CA ILE A 1 -4.15 -3.07 -4.79
C ILE A 1 -2.79 -2.38 -4.93
N PHE A 2 -1.71 -3.05 -5.34
CA PHE A 2 -0.39 -2.39 -5.49
C PHE A 2 -0.43 -1.09 -6.32
N ALA A 3 -1.04 -1.13 -7.50
CA ALA A 3 -1.18 0.05 -8.38
C ALA A 3 -2.05 1.16 -7.76
N SER A 4 -3.14 0.79 -7.09
CA SER A 4 -4.04 1.77 -6.45
C SER A 4 -3.41 2.43 -5.23
N MET A 5 -2.63 1.68 -4.43
CA MET A 5 -1.88 2.23 -3.29
C MET A 5 -0.79 3.20 -3.75
N LYS A 6 0.01 2.81 -4.75
CA LYS A 6 1.04 3.70 -5.32
C LYS A 6 0.39 4.98 -5.86
N GLY A 7 -0.72 4.84 -6.60
CA GLY A 7 -1.45 5.98 -7.12
C GLY A 7 -1.98 6.90 -6.02
N ALA A 8 -2.57 6.34 -4.95
CA ALA A 8 -3.13 7.13 -3.86
C ALA A 8 -2.05 7.95 -3.13
N LEU A 9 -0.87 7.36 -2.91
CA LEU A 9 0.26 8.05 -2.29
C LEU A 9 0.77 9.21 -3.16
N MET A 10 0.77 9.03 -4.49
CA MET A 10 1.35 9.97 -5.45
C MET A 10 0.32 10.87 -6.13
N ALA A 11 -0.94 10.85 -5.69
CA ALA A 11 -2.00 11.57 -6.36
C ALA A 11 -1.81 13.09 -6.21
N GLU A 12 -1.85 13.80 -7.35
CA GLU A 12 -1.71 15.26 -7.43
C GLU A 12 -2.94 16.01 -6.90
N SER A 13 -4.10 15.33 -6.88
CA SER A 13 -5.36 15.92 -6.40
C SER A 13 -6.06 15.01 -5.41
N ASP A 14 -6.80 15.63 -4.50
CA ASP A 14 -7.57 14.93 -3.47
C ASP A 14 -8.65 14.03 -4.07
N GLU A 15 -9.24 14.43 -5.20
CA GLU A 15 -10.29 13.65 -5.86
C GLU A 15 -9.74 12.35 -6.46
N LYS A 16 -8.59 12.42 -7.16
CA LYS A 16 -7.88 11.23 -7.65
C LYS A 16 -7.50 10.33 -6.47
N ARG A 17 -6.99 10.93 -5.38
CA ARG A 17 -6.62 10.20 -4.17
C ARG A 17 -7.80 9.45 -3.57
N LYS A 18 -8.95 10.10 -3.39
CA LYS A 18 -10.18 9.48 -2.86
C LYS A 18 -10.63 8.28 -3.70
N ALA A 19 -10.66 8.42 -5.03
CA ALA A 19 -11.03 7.32 -5.92
C ALA A 19 -10.09 6.11 -5.77
N LEU A 20 -8.78 6.36 -5.65
CA LEU A 20 -7.77 5.32 -5.46
C LEU A 20 -7.82 4.69 -4.07
N VAL A 21 -8.18 5.46 -3.05
CA VAL A 21 -8.49 4.97 -1.70
C VAL A 21 -9.68 4.01 -1.72
N VAL A 22 -10.79 4.40 -2.38
CA VAL A 22 -11.97 3.53 -2.55
C VAL A 22 -11.60 2.25 -3.29
N SER A 23 -10.85 2.35 -4.40
CA SER A 23 -10.36 1.18 -5.13
C SER A 23 -9.51 0.25 -4.26
N THR A 24 -8.70 0.81 -3.37
CA THR A 24 -7.89 0.04 -2.41
C THR A 24 -8.77 -0.68 -1.40
N LEU A 25 -9.79 -0.03 -0.84
CA LEU A 25 -10.75 -0.65 0.08
C LEU A 25 -11.52 -1.81 -0.57
N VAL A 26 -11.99 -1.64 -1.81
CA VAL A 26 -12.66 -2.72 -2.57
C VAL A 26 -11.72 -3.91 -2.76
N GLY A 27 -10.44 -3.64 -3.07
CA GLY A 27 -9.41 -4.66 -3.15
C GLY A 27 -9.23 -5.41 -1.83
N LEU A 28 -9.13 -4.71 -0.70
CA LEU A 28 -8.99 -5.32 0.62
C LEU A 28 -10.21 -6.18 0.99
N GLY A 29 -11.43 -5.72 0.69
CA GLY A 29 -12.64 -6.55 0.85
C GLY A 29 -12.60 -7.84 0.02
N SER A 30 -12.03 -7.80 -1.19
CA SER A 30 -11.84 -8.99 -2.02
C SER A 30 -10.81 -9.95 -1.40
N MET A 31 -9.76 -9.41 -0.77
CA MET A 31 -8.76 -10.20 -0.07
C MET A 31 -9.28 -10.82 1.23
N GLU A 32 -10.15 -10.12 1.96
CA GLU A 32 -10.85 -10.65 3.14
C GLU A 32 -11.60 -11.94 2.78
N GLY A 33 -12.44 -11.90 1.74
CA GLY A 33 -13.17 -13.06 1.27
C GLY A 33 -12.27 -14.16 0.69
N ALA A 34 -11.12 -13.80 0.11
CA ALA A 34 -10.14 -14.78 -0.37
C ALA A 34 -9.43 -15.47 0.80
N LEU A 35 -9.07 -14.74 1.86
CA LEU A 35 -8.46 -15.29 3.06
C LEU A 35 -9.41 -16.30 3.70
N ASP A 36 -10.72 -16.02 3.71
CA ASP A 36 -11.74 -16.92 4.30
C ASP A 36 -11.74 -18.27 3.60
N LYS A 37 -11.80 -18.24 2.27
CA LYS A 37 -11.82 -19.45 1.44
C LYS A 37 -10.49 -20.20 1.42
N ARG A 38 -9.35 -19.50 1.46
CA ARG A 38 -8.01 -20.10 1.25
C ARG A 38 -7.38 -20.61 2.54
N SER A 39 -7.65 -19.96 3.66
CA SER A 39 -6.98 -20.26 4.93
C SER A 39 -7.30 -21.65 5.50
N LYS A 40 -8.40 -22.30 5.07
CA LYS A 40 -8.82 -23.61 5.58
C LYS A 40 -8.87 -23.67 7.13
N GLY A 41 -9.24 -22.56 7.77
CA GLY A 41 -9.28 -22.41 9.23
C GLY A 41 -8.01 -21.84 9.87
N GLY A 42 -6.93 -21.71 9.11
CA GLY A 42 -5.68 -21.12 9.59
C GLY A 42 -5.66 -19.59 9.60
N ARG A 43 -4.55 -19.04 10.11
CA ARG A 43 -4.33 -17.58 10.27
C ARG A 43 -3.89 -16.88 8.99
N PHE A 44 -3.34 -17.64 8.04
CA PHE A 44 -2.69 -17.12 6.84
C PHE A 44 -3.41 -17.55 5.57
N PHE A 45 -3.11 -16.90 4.43
CA PHE A 45 -3.55 -17.35 3.11
C PHE A 45 -2.97 -18.74 2.77
N GLY A 46 -1.78 -19.04 3.28
CA GLY A 46 -1.17 -20.38 3.26
C GLY A 46 -1.77 -21.38 4.26
N GLY A 47 -2.75 -20.97 5.06
CA GLY A 47 -3.37 -21.78 6.11
C GLY A 47 -2.69 -21.58 7.46
N GLU A 48 -2.08 -22.63 8.01
CA GLU A 48 -1.38 -22.56 9.31
C GLU A 48 -0.04 -21.82 9.23
N SER A 49 0.53 -21.71 8.02
CA SER A 49 1.85 -21.12 7.79
C SER A 49 1.80 -20.03 6.72
N ILE A 50 2.78 -19.14 6.75
CA ILE A 50 2.95 -18.05 5.80
C ILE A 50 3.18 -18.63 4.40
N GLY A 51 2.29 -18.28 3.46
CA GLY A 51 2.43 -18.60 2.05
C GLY A 51 2.86 -17.39 1.21
N PHE A 52 2.88 -17.59 -0.11
CA PHE A 52 3.27 -16.54 -1.05
C PHE A 52 2.40 -15.28 -0.96
N LEU A 53 1.08 -15.44 -0.84
CA LEU A 53 0.16 -14.30 -0.75
C LEU A 53 0.35 -13.52 0.55
N ASP A 54 0.71 -14.20 1.63
CA ASP A 54 1.02 -13.58 2.92
C ASP A 54 2.27 -12.70 2.80
N LEU A 55 3.33 -13.16 2.14
CA LEU A 55 4.53 -12.36 1.90
C LEU A 55 4.24 -11.15 0.99
N ALA A 56 3.49 -11.35 -0.09
CA ALA A 56 3.15 -10.30 -1.03
C ALA A 56 2.31 -9.20 -0.35
N LEU A 57 1.24 -9.56 0.36
CA LEU A 57 0.42 -8.60 1.07
C LEU A 57 1.15 -8.01 2.29
N GLY A 58 1.96 -8.83 2.98
CA GLY A 58 2.76 -8.44 4.13
C GLY A 58 3.68 -7.26 3.85
N SER A 59 4.29 -7.24 2.66
CA SER A 59 5.12 -6.11 2.20
C SER A 59 4.36 -4.79 2.10
N LEU A 60 3.02 -4.83 2.00
CA LEU A 60 2.15 -3.66 1.90
C LEU A 60 1.59 -3.19 3.23
N VAL A 61 1.67 -3.99 4.30
CA VAL A 61 1.07 -3.65 5.61
C VAL A 61 1.61 -2.32 6.13
N GLY A 62 2.92 -2.09 6.01
CA GLY A 62 3.54 -0.83 6.43
C GLY A 62 3.00 0.36 5.64
N TRP A 63 2.87 0.21 4.32
CA TRP A 63 2.35 1.24 3.43
C TRP A 63 0.86 1.53 3.66
N LEU A 64 0.05 0.52 3.99
CA LEU A 64 -1.35 0.70 4.37
C LEU A 64 -1.47 1.55 5.65
N ARG A 65 -0.59 1.35 6.63
CA ARG A 65 -0.54 2.18 7.85
C ARG A 65 -0.12 3.63 7.55
N VAL A 66 0.88 3.83 6.69
CA VAL A 66 1.31 5.17 6.24
C VAL A 66 0.18 5.89 5.53
N MET A 67 -0.44 5.26 4.53
CA MET A 67 -1.58 5.81 3.81
C MET A 67 -2.74 6.11 4.75
N GLY A 68 -2.97 5.24 5.73
CA GLY A 68 -4.01 5.42 6.72
C GLY A 68 -3.82 6.69 7.55
N LYS A 69 -2.59 6.96 8.00
CA LYS A 69 -2.25 8.23 8.66
C LYS A 69 -2.46 9.44 7.73
N ALA A 70 -2.04 9.34 6.48
CA ALA A 70 -2.17 10.44 5.51
C ALA A 70 -3.63 10.76 5.15
N CYS A 71 -4.49 9.74 5.09
CA CYS A 71 -5.90 9.89 4.71
C CYS A 71 -6.86 9.95 5.91
N GLY A 72 -6.37 9.83 7.14
CA GLY A 72 -7.19 9.75 8.35
C GLY A 72 -8.10 8.52 8.39
N MET A 73 -7.65 7.38 7.85
CA MET A 73 -8.45 6.17 7.71
C MET A 73 -7.69 4.91 8.14
N ASN A 74 -8.35 3.96 8.79
CA ASN A 74 -7.76 2.64 9.00
C ASN A 74 -8.13 1.71 7.84
N PHE A 75 -7.13 1.23 7.09
CA PHE A 75 -7.35 0.29 5.99
C PHE A 75 -7.49 -1.17 6.45
N LEU A 76 -6.84 -1.53 7.57
CA LEU A 76 -6.93 -2.85 8.20
C LEU A 76 -7.82 -2.72 9.43
N ASP A 77 -9.08 -2.42 9.16
CA ASP A 77 -10.09 -2.09 10.16
C ASP A 77 -10.83 -3.37 10.58
N PRO A 78 -10.80 -3.77 11.86
CA PRO A 78 -11.49 -4.97 12.34
C PRO A 78 -12.99 -4.96 12.04
N ASP A 79 -13.63 -3.79 11.95
CA ASP A 79 -15.06 -3.68 11.66
C ASP A 79 -15.41 -3.93 10.20
N ARG A 80 -14.44 -3.79 9.27
CA ARG A 80 -14.63 -3.96 7.83
C ARG A 80 -13.97 -5.21 7.28
N THR A 81 -12.77 -5.52 7.76
CA THR A 81 -11.94 -6.63 7.31
C THR A 81 -11.35 -7.34 8.53
N PRO A 82 -12.19 -7.99 9.37
CA PRO A 82 -11.76 -8.58 10.64
C PRO A 82 -10.66 -9.62 10.49
N ARG A 83 -10.74 -10.49 9.46
CA ARG A 83 -9.75 -11.55 9.26
C ARG A 83 -8.44 -11.00 8.75
N LEU A 84 -8.46 -10.01 7.86
CA LEU A 84 -7.25 -9.30 7.43
C LEU A 84 -6.62 -8.49 8.55
N ALA A 85 -7.41 -7.90 9.45
CA ALA A 85 -6.88 -7.21 10.61
C ALA A 85 -6.09 -8.17 11.52
N GLY A 86 -6.70 -9.30 11.91
CA GLY A 86 -6.02 -10.32 12.71
C GLY A 86 -4.86 -11.01 11.97
N TRP A 87 -4.97 -11.19 10.66
CA TRP A 87 -3.89 -11.68 9.81
C TRP A 87 -2.69 -10.73 9.84
N ALA A 88 -2.91 -9.41 9.73
CA ALA A 88 -1.83 -8.44 9.70
C ALA A 88 -1.06 -8.39 11.02
N GLU A 89 -1.76 -8.51 12.15
CA GLU A 89 -1.16 -8.67 13.48
C GLU A 89 -0.32 -9.94 13.54
N SER A 90 -0.92 -11.09 13.21
CA SER A 90 -0.24 -12.40 13.20
C SER A 90 1.00 -12.41 12.29
N PHE A 91 0.92 -11.76 11.12
CA PHE A 91 2.02 -11.65 10.17
C PHE A 91 3.17 -10.81 10.73
N CYS A 92 2.87 -9.67 11.35
CA CYS A 92 3.89 -8.79 11.93
C CYS A 92 4.58 -9.42 13.16
N GLU A 93 3.88 -10.28 13.90
CA GLU A 93 4.43 -10.97 15.07
C GLU A 93 5.21 -12.25 14.73
N THR A 94 5.12 -12.73 13.49
CA THR A 94 5.82 -13.95 13.08
C THR A 94 7.32 -13.72 13.01
N ASP A 95 8.11 -14.61 13.61
CA ASP A 95 9.56 -14.63 13.44
C ASP A 95 9.95 -15.12 12.03
N PRO A 96 10.88 -14.45 11.30
CA PRO A 96 11.69 -13.28 11.67
C PRO A 96 11.10 -11.92 11.22
N ILE A 97 9.85 -11.89 10.74
CA ILE A 97 9.21 -10.67 10.21
C ILE A 97 9.21 -9.56 11.25
N LYS A 98 8.96 -9.88 12.52
CA LYS A 98 8.95 -8.90 13.61
C LYS A 98 10.24 -8.06 13.71
N ASP A 99 11.39 -8.65 13.38
CA ASP A 99 12.70 -8.00 13.51
C ASP A 99 13.03 -7.11 12.31
N VAL A 100 12.44 -7.41 11.15
CA VAL A 100 12.65 -6.66 9.90
C VAL A 100 11.54 -5.68 9.60
N PHE A 101 10.38 -5.81 10.25
CA PHE A 101 9.24 -4.96 9.98
C PHE A 101 9.52 -3.53 10.42
N PRO A 102 9.54 -2.56 9.49
CA PRO A 102 9.94 -1.21 9.82
C PRO A 102 8.89 -0.52 10.69
N ASP A 103 9.37 0.26 11.66
CA ASP A 103 8.51 1.10 12.48
C ASP A 103 7.67 2.05 11.60
N THR A 104 6.40 2.23 11.99
CA THR A 104 5.44 2.99 11.19
C THR A 104 5.82 4.47 11.11
N HIS A 105 6.43 5.05 12.14
CA HIS A 105 6.92 6.43 12.10
C HIS A 105 8.06 6.58 11.09
N LYS A 106 9.05 5.67 11.13
CA LYS A 106 10.14 5.64 10.14
C LYS A 106 9.63 5.50 8.70
N LEU A 107 8.61 4.67 8.49
CA LEU A 107 7.98 4.54 7.17
C LEU A 107 7.27 5.82 6.70
N VAL A 108 6.62 6.57 7.61
CA VAL A 108 6.00 7.87 7.28
C VAL A 108 7.06 8.91 6.92
N GLU A 109 8.19 8.94 7.63
CA GLU A 109 9.30 9.83 7.28
C GLU A 109 9.87 9.46 5.91
N PHE A 110 10.14 8.17 5.69
CA PHE A 110 10.61 7.67 4.40
C PHE A 110 9.62 7.96 3.26
N SER A 111 8.31 7.87 3.49
CA SER A 111 7.32 8.16 2.45
C SER A 111 7.36 9.62 1.99
N LYS A 112 7.64 10.57 2.90
CA LYS A 112 7.81 11.98 2.54
C LYS A 112 9.04 12.19 1.66
N THR A 113 10.16 11.55 2.01
CA THR A 113 11.38 11.57 1.18
C THR A 113 11.13 10.95 -0.19
N LEU A 114 10.42 9.83 -0.25
CA LEU A 114 10.08 9.16 -1.49
C LEU A 114 9.15 10.02 -2.36
N GLN A 115 8.15 10.66 -1.76
CA GLN A 115 7.24 11.57 -2.47
C GLN A 115 8.02 12.75 -3.08
N ALA A 116 8.85 13.42 -2.29
CA ALA A 116 9.67 14.54 -2.76
C ALA A 116 10.62 14.11 -3.89
N ALA A 117 11.25 12.93 -3.78
CA ALA A 117 12.11 12.39 -4.82
C ALA A 117 11.34 12.09 -6.13
N MET A 118 10.12 11.56 -6.02
CA MET A 118 9.28 11.29 -7.19
C MET A 118 8.74 12.57 -7.84
N GLU A 119 8.38 13.58 -7.05
CA GLU A 119 7.98 14.91 -7.54
C GLU A 119 9.16 15.60 -8.25
N ALA A 120 10.36 15.51 -7.70
CA ALA A 120 11.57 16.02 -8.36
C ALA A 120 11.86 15.26 -9.67
N ALA A 121 11.70 13.94 -9.68
CA ALA A 121 11.90 13.12 -10.88
C ALA A 121 10.83 13.39 -11.96
N SER A 122 9.56 13.61 -11.58
CA SER A 122 8.49 13.95 -12.53
C SER A 122 8.69 15.35 -13.11
N ALA A 123 9.12 16.32 -12.29
CA ALA A 123 9.48 17.66 -12.74
C ALA A 123 10.69 17.63 -13.69
N ALA A 124 11.72 16.82 -13.38
CA ALA A 124 12.88 16.64 -14.25
C ALA A 124 12.50 15.98 -15.59
N ALA A 125 11.65 14.95 -15.56
CA ALA A 125 11.14 14.28 -16.76
C ALA A 125 10.29 15.24 -17.62
N ALA A 126 9.46 16.08 -16.99
CA ALA A 126 8.68 17.11 -17.68
C ALA A 126 9.57 18.21 -18.28
N ALA A 127 10.66 18.61 -17.61
CA ALA A 127 11.62 19.58 -18.13
C ALA A 127 12.45 19.02 -19.31
N THR A 128 12.69 17.71 -19.36
CA THR A 128 13.30 17.05 -20.53
C THR A 128 12.31 16.86 -21.69
N ALA A 129 11.02 17.04 -21.44
CA ALA A 129 9.97 16.95 -22.44
C ALA A 129 9.52 18.36 -22.88
N THR A 130 10.17 18.89 -23.93
CA THR A 130 9.62 19.73 -25.04
C THR A 130 10.06 21.22 -25.08
N PRO A 131 10.30 21.84 -26.27
CA PRO A 131 10.19 21.32 -27.65
C PRO A 131 11.50 21.31 -28.47
N ALA A 132 11.57 20.35 -29.41
CA ALA A 132 12.38 20.47 -30.60
C ALA A 132 11.82 21.61 -31.48
N THR A 133 12.55 22.73 -31.43
CA THR A 133 12.79 23.74 -32.48
C THR A 133 11.63 24.19 -33.37
N ALA A 134 11.19 25.42 -33.11
CA ALA A 134 10.69 26.33 -34.14
C ALA A 134 11.80 26.73 -35.14
N SER A 135 11.35 27.13 -36.34
CA SER A 135 12.08 27.72 -37.49
C SER A 135 12.81 26.71 -38.39
N THR A 136 12.71 26.70 -39.72
CA THR A 136 12.60 27.77 -40.75
C THR A 136 12.11 27.02 -42.02
N SER A 137 11.24 27.49 -42.92
CA SER A 137 11.33 28.68 -43.77
C SER A 137 10.07 28.79 -44.64
#